data_AF-A0A836HAP8-F1
#
_entry.id   AF-A0A836HAP8-F1
#
_cell.length_a   1.000
_cell.length_b   1.000
_cell.length_c   1.000
_cell.angle_alpha   90.00
_cell.angle_beta   90.00
_cell.angle_gamma   90.00
#
_symmetry.space_group_name_H-M   'P 1'
#
loop_
_entity.id
_entity.type
_entity.pdbx_description
1 polymer ?
#
loop_
_entity_poly.entity_id
_entity_poly.type
_entity_poly.pdbx_seq_one_letter_code
_entity_poly.pdbx_strand_id
1 'polypeptide(L)'
;MQTSPVLTGAAIRRIAAASVGSGPRTKLPFLIDVVKKAQKSANTATAALPTLSSTFGSSTEPPIPVTAFKPYPLLSPGEAKQTVGSSLLYKDDACVLVNDAFPKSMVHCLVMPLDLRLQSLNALTKKDVPLLHHMMHVGDEYVHYLKTTAPHTYKARRFIAGFHALPSLPMLHLHVLSMDLDSPCLKSKKHYNSFATFFFLTSARIVEDLERHGRVTLNQDVARLRQMEAQDMKCLWCGTALANVPAMKSHIQSCPQNKAVEELP
;
A
#
# COMPACT_ATOMS: atom_id res chain seq x y z
N MET A 1 64.56 0.42 14.05
CA MET A 1 63.38 1.07 14.65
C MET A 1 62.71 1.93 13.60
N GLN A 2 61.74 1.40 12.86
CA GLN A 2 60.80 2.19 12.05
C GLN A 2 59.45 1.48 12.10
N THR A 3 58.52 2.09 12.83
CA THR A 3 57.14 1.65 12.98
C THR A 3 56.29 2.28 11.88
N SER A 4 55.71 1.45 11.01
CA SER A 4 54.68 1.89 10.06
C SER A 4 53.36 2.18 10.80
N PRO A 5 52.61 3.24 10.46
CA PRO A 5 51.33 3.49 11.08
C PRO A 5 50.24 2.66 10.40
N VAL A 6 49.44 1.99 11.22
CA VAL A 6 48.20 1.32 10.83
C VAL A 6 47.17 2.39 10.48
N LEU A 7 46.81 2.50 9.20
CA LEU A 7 45.66 3.28 8.75
C LEU A 7 44.38 2.49 9.05
N THR A 8 43.73 2.81 10.17
CA THR A 8 42.37 2.41 10.48
C THR A 8 41.40 3.14 9.55
N GLY A 9 41.05 2.48 8.45
CA GLY A 9 39.99 2.94 7.55
C GLY A 9 38.62 2.87 8.25
N ALA A 10 38.18 3.98 8.84
CA ALA A 10 36.79 4.14 9.24
C ALA A 10 35.91 4.16 7.98
N ALA A 11 35.18 3.06 7.76
CA ALA A 11 34.17 2.99 6.71
C ALA A 11 33.03 3.95 7.03
N ILE A 12 33.12 5.19 6.54
CA ILE A 12 32.00 6.12 6.51
C ILE A 12 30.96 5.53 5.56
N ARG A 13 29.98 4.80 6.12
CA ARG A 13 28.73 4.47 5.42
C ARG A 13 28.05 5.78 5.06
N ARG A 14 28.30 6.29 3.86
CA ARG A 14 27.47 7.33 3.24
C ARG A 14 26.08 6.72 3.00
N ILE A 15 25.18 6.88 3.96
CA ILE A 15 23.75 6.73 3.72
C ILE A 15 23.42 7.84 2.71
N ALA A 16 23.15 7.49 1.46
CA ALA A 16 22.70 8.49 0.50
C ALA A 16 21.42 9.12 1.05
N ALA A 17 21.44 10.44 1.23
CA ALA A 17 20.30 11.17 1.74
C ALA A 17 19.13 11.05 0.76
N ALA A 18 17.92 10.85 1.29
CA ALA A 18 16.71 10.89 0.47
C ALA A 18 16.57 12.26 -0.21
N SER A 19 16.07 12.28 -1.44
CA SER A 19 15.88 13.52 -2.19
C SER A 19 14.89 14.46 -1.50
N VAL A 20 15.17 15.77 -1.54
CA VAL A 20 14.29 16.78 -0.94
C VAL A 20 12.89 16.69 -1.55
N GLY A 21 11.88 16.51 -0.71
CA GLY A 21 10.48 16.40 -1.14
C GLY A 21 9.99 14.98 -1.48
N SER A 22 10.82 13.95 -1.27
CA SER A 22 10.41 12.54 -1.38
C SER A 22 9.63 12.00 -0.16
N GLY A 23 9.63 12.75 0.95
CA GLY A 23 8.90 12.41 2.18
C GLY A 23 7.42 12.83 2.18
N PRO A 24 6.70 12.56 3.28
CA PRO A 24 5.29 12.92 3.42
C PRO A 24 5.03 14.41 3.19
N ARG A 25 4.02 14.73 2.37
CA ARG A 25 3.65 16.12 2.04
C ARG A 25 3.05 16.90 3.21
N THR A 26 2.37 16.20 4.10
CA THR A 26 1.80 16.79 5.31
C THR A 26 2.48 16.21 6.55
N LYS A 27 2.31 16.87 7.69
CA LYS A 27 2.77 16.37 9.00
C LYS A 27 1.61 15.89 9.88
N LEU A 28 0.43 15.68 9.28
CA LEU A 28 -0.78 15.31 10.02
C LEU A 28 -0.63 13.86 10.55
N PRO A 29 -0.82 13.61 11.85
CA PRO A 29 -0.46 12.34 12.46
C PRO A 29 -1.52 11.24 12.28
N PHE A 30 -2.53 11.42 11.41
CA PHE A 30 -3.70 10.55 11.34
C PHE A 30 -3.37 9.05 11.25
N LEU A 31 -2.48 8.65 10.34
CA LEU A 31 -2.09 7.23 10.20
C LEU A 31 -1.15 6.78 11.32
N ILE A 32 -0.29 7.66 11.83
CA ILE A 32 0.52 7.40 13.03
C ILE A 32 -0.39 7.10 14.23
N ASP A 33 -1.47 7.86 14.41
CA ASP A 33 -2.41 7.69 15.52
C ASP A 33 -3.21 6.38 15.38
N VAL A 34 -3.54 5.98 14.14
CA VAL A 34 -4.10 4.64 13.86
C VAL A 34 -3.14 3.55 14.31
N VAL A 35 -1.85 3.64 13.97
CA VAL A 35 -0.83 2.65 14.40
C VAL A 35 -0.64 2.67 15.91
N LYS A 36 -0.52 3.83 16.54
CA LYS A 36 -0.39 3.94 18.00
C LYS A 36 -1.59 3.35 18.74
N LYS A 37 -2.80 3.52 18.20
CA LYS A 37 -4.00 2.88 18.75
C LYS A 37 -3.94 1.37 18.56
N ALA A 38 -3.51 0.89 17.40
CA ALA A 38 -3.36 -0.54 17.11
C ALA A 38 -2.31 -1.20 18.03
N GLN A 39 -1.15 -0.57 18.26
CA GLN A 39 -0.13 -1.08 19.20
C GLN A 39 -0.67 -1.35 20.61
N LYS A 40 -1.72 -0.63 21.03
CA LYS A 40 -2.37 -0.78 22.35
C LYS A 40 -3.57 -1.73 22.34
N SER A 41 -4.00 -2.23 21.18
CA SER A 41 -5.11 -3.18 21.07
C SER A 41 -4.61 -4.61 20.94
N ALA A 42 -5.43 -5.58 21.32
CA ALA A 42 -5.16 -6.99 21.04
C ALA A 42 -5.09 -7.27 19.53
N ASN A 43 -4.37 -8.34 19.16
CA ASN A 43 -4.37 -8.87 17.80
C ASN A 43 -5.76 -9.42 17.46
N THR A 44 -6.12 -9.45 16.18
CA THR A 44 -7.43 -9.93 15.75
C THR A 44 -7.53 -11.46 15.73
N ALA A 45 -6.42 -12.19 15.82
CA ALA A 45 -6.40 -13.64 15.87
C ALA A 45 -6.26 -14.19 17.30
N THR A 46 -7.15 -15.13 17.67
CA THR A 46 -6.86 -16.28 18.54
C THR A 46 -6.54 -17.49 17.66
N ALA A 47 -5.31 -17.56 17.15
CA ALA A 47 -4.79 -18.78 16.54
C ALA A 47 -3.78 -19.39 17.52
N ALA A 48 -3.99 -20.65 17.91
CA ALA A 48 -3.00 -21.40 18.68
C ALA A 48 -1.68 -21.40 17.91
N LEU A 49 -0.60 -20.96 18.57
CA LEU A 49 0.76 -20.98 18.01
C LEU A 49 1.06 -22.35 17.41
N PRO A 50 1.42 -22.46 16.12
CA PRO A 50 2.20 -23.60 15.67
C PRO A 50 3.56 -23.49 16.37
N THR A 51 3.90 -24.50 17.16
CA THR A 51 5.25 -24.70 17.65
C THR A 51 6.21 -24.63 16.46
N LEU A 52 7.20 -23.74 16.55
CA LEU A 52 8.24 -23.57 15.55
C LEU A 52 9.02 -24.88 15.41
N SER A 53 8.63 -25.72 14.46
CA SER A 53 9.46 -26.82 13.99
C SER A 53 10.32 -26.29 12.85
N SER A 54 11.64 -26.30 13.10
CA SER A 54 12.67 -25.95 12.16
C SER A 54 12.69 -26.96 11.00
N THR A 55 12.12 -26.57 9.86
CA THR A 55 12.42 -27.20 8.58
C THR A 55 12.45 -26.13 7.50
N PHE A 56 13.67 -25.84 7.01
CA PHE A 56 13.91 -25.02 5.83
C PHE A 56 13.30 -25.72 4.60
N GLY A 57 12.23 -25.14 4.05
CA GLY A 57 11.64 -25.59 2.79
C GLY A 57 10.36 -24.83 2.45
N SER A 58 10.38 -24.06 1.35
CA SER A 58 9.29 -23.26 0.75
C SER A 58 8.86 -21.99 1.52
N SER A 59 9.24 -20.84 0.95
CA SER A 59 9.13 -19.47 1.49
C SER A 59 7.72 -18.87 1.43
N THR A 60 6.68 -19.59 1.83
CA THR A 60 5.32 -19.06 1.89
C THR A 60 4.86 -18.97 3.33
N GLU A 61 4.60 -17.75 3.80
CA GLU A 61 4.01 -17.49 5.10
C GLU A 61 2.70 -18.29 5.26
N PRO A 62 2.39 -18.85 6.45
CA PRO A 62 1.16 -19.64 6.62
C PRO A 62 -0.09 -18.81 6.33
N PRO A 63 -1.17 -19.43 5.79
CA PRO A 63 -2.44 -18.76 5.60
C PRO A 63 -2.98 -18.15 6.89
N ILE A 64 -3.59 -16.98 6.78
CA ILE A 64 -4.20 -16.30 7.92
C ILE A 64 -5.65 -16.82 8.06
N PRO A 65 -6.08 -17.26 9.26
CA PRO A 65 -7.45 -17.73 9.44
C PRO A 65 -8.48 -16.67 9.02
N VAL A 66 -9.47 -17.09 8.23
CA VAL A 66 -10.59 -16.25 7.77
C VAL A 66 -11.28 -15.51 8.94
N THR A 67 -11.33 -16.15 10.12
CA THR A 67 -11.92 -15.59 11.35
C THR A 67 -11.13 -14.42 11.95
N ALA A 68 -9.86 -14.22 11.56
CA ALA A 68 -9.04 -13.11 12.02
C ALA A 68 -9.36 -11.79 11.30
N PHE A 69 -10.01 -11.85 10.14
CA PHE A 69 -10.39 -10.67 9.36
C PHE A 69 -11.82 -10.23 9.67
N LYS A 70 -12.04 -8.92 9.64
CA LYS A 70 -13.38 -8.33 9.66
C LYS A 70 -13.84 -7.97 8.25
N PRO A 71 -15.16 -7.99 7.97
CA PRO A 71 -15.70 -7.57 6.69
C PRO A 71 -15.32 -6.14 6.32
N TYR A 72 -15.13 -5.86 5.02
CA TYR A 72 -14.89 -4.50 4.55
C TYR A 72 -16.15 -3.63 4.71
N PRO A 73 -16.06 -2.43 5.34
CA PRO A 73 -17.18 -1.51 5.43
C PRO A 73 -17.37 -0.80 4.08
N LEU A 74 -18.22 -1.35 3.21
CA LEU A 74 -18.60 -0.67 1.96
C LEU A 74 -19.30 0.67 2.26
N LEU A 75 -19.07 1.66 1.39
CA LEU A 75 -19.82 2.91 1.45
C LEU A 75 -21.30 2.64 1.17
N SER A 76 -22.18 3.15 2.03
CA SER A 76 -23.61 3.10 1.80
C SER A 76 -24.01 4.04 0.66
N PRO A 77 -25.11 3.76 -0.08
CA PRO A 77 -25.60 4.68 -1.10
C PRO A 77 -25.78 6.10 -0.55
N GLY A 78 -25.18 7.09 -1.24
CA GLY A 78 -25.23 8.50 -0.82
C GLY A 78 -24.10 8.95 0.13
N GLU A 79 -23.30 8.04 0.67
CA GLU A 79 -22.16 8.40 1.52
C GLU A 79 -20.99 8.97 0.69
N ALA A 80 -20.49 10.14 1.08
CA ALA A 80 -19.37 10.79 0.41
C ALA A 80 -17.99 10.30 0.89
N LYS A 81 -17.93 9.58 2.02
CA LYS A 81 -16.75 9.01 2.69
C LYS A 81 -17.19 8.05 3.80
N GLN A 82 -16.23 7.33 4.39
CA GLN A 82 -16.48 6.48 5.57
C GLN A 82 -16.91 7.35 6.76
N THR A 83 -18.09 7.09 7.31
CA THR A 83 -18.69 7.88 8.40
C THR A 83 -17.87 7.82 9.69
N VAL A 84 -17.36 6.64 10.03
CA VAL A 84 -16.52 6.38 11.22
C VAL A 84 -15.01 6.52 10.97
N GLY A 85 -14.60 6.92 9.77
CA GLY A 85 -13.19 6.97 9.37
C GLY A 85 -12.57 5.59 9.13
N SER A 86 -11.30 5.43 9.50
CA SER A 86 -10.59 4.14 9.36
C SER A 86 -10.92 3.20 10.51
N SER A 87 -11.45 2.04 10.16
CA SER A 87 -11.79 0.95 11.06
C SER A 87 -10.78 -0.19 10.94
N LEU A 88 -10.49 -0.83 12.08
CA LEU A 88 -9.58 -1.97 12.17
C LEU A 88 -10.21 -3.20 11.51
N LEU A 89 -9.53 -3.74 10.49
CA LEU A 89 -9.95 -4.95 9.77
C LEU A 89 -9.14 -6.18 10.18
N TYR A 90 -7.85 -6.00 10.48
CA TYR A 90 -6.95 -7.04 10.97
C TYR A 90 -5.76 -6.44 11.70
N LYS A 91 -5.20 -7.17 12.67
CA LYS A 91 -3.96 -6.84 13.36
C LYS A 91 -3.24 -8.10 13.82
N ASP A 92 -1.93 -8.11 13.66
CA ASP A 92 -0.99 -9.01 14.34
C ASP A 92 0.11 -8.21 15.05
N ASP A 93 1.23 -8.86 15.37
CA ASP A 93 2.37 -8.26 16.05
C ASP A 93 3.26 -7.39 15.14
N ALA A 94 3.10 -7.48 13.83
CA ALA A 94 3.95 -6.80 12.85
C ALA A 94 3.23 -5.65 12.14
N CYS A 95 1.94 -5.80 11.82
CA CYS A 95 1.19 -4.80 11.06
C CYS A 95 -0.30 -4.69 11.47
N VAL A 96 -0.93 -3.65 10.94
CA VAL A 96 -2.36 -3.41 11.02
C VAL A 96 -2.93 -3.18 9.62
N LEU A 97 -4.12 -3.73 9.38
CA LEU A 97 -4.93 -3.49 8.20
C LEU A 97 -6.17 -2.68 8.59
N VAL A 98 -6.41 -1.57 7.90
CA VAL A 98 -7.60 -0.73 8.06
C VAL A 98 -8.21 -0.36 6.71
N ASN A 99 -9.49 0.00 6.67
CA ASN A 99 -10.02 0.68 5.48
C ASN A 99 -9.44 2.11 5.38
N ASP A 100 -9.22 2.60 4.16
CA ASP A 100 -8.98 4.02 3.93
C ASP A 100 -10.28 4.79 4.26
N ALA A 101 -10.16 5.88 5.02
CA ALA A 101 -11.30 6.73 5.38
C ALA A 101 -11.91 7.46 4.17
N PHE A 102 -11.14 7.61 3.09
CA PHE A 102 -11.51 8.25 1.82
C PHE A 102 -11.18 7.30 0.65
N PRO A 103 -11.85 6.14 0.54
CA PRO A 103 -11.48 5.11 -0.42
C PRO A 103 -11.50 5.64 -1.86
N LYS A 104 -10.55 5.26 -2.71
CA LYS A 104 -10.46 5.76 -4.11
C LYS A 104 -11.04 4.79 -5.15
N SER A 105 -11.44 3.62 -4.67
CA SER A 105 -12.15 2.56 -5.39
C SER A 105 -13.22 1.99 -4.47
N MET A 106 -13.98 1.01 -4.95
CA MET A 106 -14.96 0.28 -4.15
C MET A 106 -14.34 -0.33 -2.88
N VAL A 107 -13.17 -0.96 -2.98
CA VAL A 107 -12.38 -1.41 -1.83
C VAL A 107 -11.06 -0.66 -1.84
N HIS A 108 -10.72 -0.04 -0.72
CA HIS A 108 -9.42 0.57 -0.51
C HIS A 108 -9.02 0.44 0.95
N CYS A 109 -7.94 -0.29 1.20
CA CYS A 109 -7.38 -0.56 2.51
C CYS A 109 -5.93 -0.11 2.59
N LEU A 110 -5.44 0.05 3.81
CA LEU A 110 -4.07 0.39 4.15
C LEU A 110 -3.51 -0.69 5.07
N VAL A 111 -2.47 -1.40 4.63
CA VAL A 111 -1.63 -2.24 5.50
C VAL A 111 -0.46 -1.39 5.97
N MET A 112 -0.20 -1.43 7.27
CA MET A 112 0.59 -0.42 7.97
C MET A 112 1.46 -1.11 9.02
N PRO A 113 2.80 -0.97 9.01
CA PRO A 113 3.64 -1.61 10.02
C PRO A 113 3.40 -0.99 11.41
N LEU A 114 3.58 -1.79 12.46
CA LEU A 114 3.57 -1.30 13.84
C LEU A 114 4.86 -0.58 14.22
N ASP A 115 5.93 -0.68 13.42
CA ASP A 115 7.16 0.09 13.64
C ASP A 115 6.98 1.57 13.24
N LEU A 116 6.84 2.44 14.24
CA LEU A 116 6.64 3.89 14.07
C LEU A 116 7.84 4.63 13.45
N ARG A 117 9.01 3.98 13.31
CA ARG A 117 10.13 4.57 12.56
C ARG A 117 9.83 4.66 11.07
N LEU A 118 9.00 3.75 10.56
CA LEU A 118 8.69 3.64 9.13
C LEU A 118 7.60 4.64 8.71
N GLN A 119 8.00 5.89 8.51
CA GLN A 119 7.05 6.95 8.13
C GLN A 119 6.81 7.08 6.61
N SER A 120 7.70 6.52 5.79
CA SER A 120 7.63 6.56 4.31
C SER A 120 8.58 5.54 3.70
N LEU A 121 8.55 5.41 2.35
CA LEU A 121 9.49 4.57 1.60
C LEU A 121 10.96 4.90 1.88
N ASN A 122 11.28 6.16 2.22
CA ASN A 122 12.65 6.59 2.53
C ASN A 122 13.21 6.00 3.82
N ALA A 123 12.35 5.52 4.72
CA ALA A 123 12.76 4.93 5.99
C ALA A 123 13.14 3.44 5.84
N LEU A 124 12.79 2.82 4.72
CA LEU A 124 13.04 1.40 4.47
C LEU A 124 14.50 1.12 4.16
N THR A 125 14.98 0.02 4.72
CA THR A 125 16.29 -0.57 4.47
C THR A 125 16.14 -2.03 4.08
N LYS A 126 17.22 -2.67 3.62
CA LYS A 126 17.21 -4.11 3.32
C LYS A 126 16.72 -5.00 4.48
N LYS A 127 16.85 -4.54 5.74
CA LYS A 127 16.37 -5.27 6.93
C LYS A 127 14.85 -5.34 7.03
N ASP A 128 14.15 -4.42 6.37
CA ASP A 128 12.70 -4.30 6.42
C ASP A 128 12.01 -5.13 5.31
N VAL A 129 12.76 -5.81 4.43
CA VAL A 129 12.23 -6.67 3.36
C VAL A 129 11.30 -7.78 3.89
N PRO A 130 11.64 -8.53 4.96
CA PRO A 130 10.71 -9.52 5.53
C PRO A 130 9.38 -8.91 5.98
N LEU A 131 9.41 -7.71 6.56
CA LEU A 131 8.21 -6.98 6.97
C LEU A 131 7.36 -6.57 5.76
N LEU A 132 7.97 -6.15 4.65
CA LEU A 132 7.23 -5.84 3.42
C LEU A 132 6.56 -7.09 2.83
N HIS A 133 7.25 -8.23 2.80
CA HIS A 133 6.64 -9.49 2.37
C HIS A 133 5.44 -9.87 3.25
N HIS A 134 5.58 -9.73 4.57
CA HIS A 134 4.48 -9.99 5.49
C HIS A 134 3.28 -9.03 5.27
N MET A 135 3.53 -7.73 5.09
CA MET A 135 2.47 -6.77 4.75
C MET A 135 1.77 -7.11 3.42
N MET A 136 2.52 -7.61 2.43
CA MET A 136 1.95 -8.09 1.15
C MET A 136 1.09 -9.31 1.37
N HIS A 137 1.58 -10.30 2.13
CA HIS A 137 0.84 -11.50 2.50
C HIS A 137 -0.50 -11.17 3.18
N VAL A 138 -0.49 -10.29 4.19
CA VAL A 138 -1.72 -9.80 4.85
C VAL A 138 -2.69 -9.16 3.85
N GLY A 139 -2.17 -8.39 2.89
CA GLY A 139 -2.98 -7.78 1.83
C GLY A 139 -3.63 -8.82 0.91
N ASP A 140 -2.86 -9.82 0.47
CA ASP A 140 -3.32 -10.89 -0.42
C ASP A 140 -4.33 -11.80 0.29
N GLU A 141 -4.06 -12.19 1.54
CA GLU A 141 -4.98 -12.97 2.37
C GLU A 141 -6.29 -12.23 2.63
N TYR A 142 -6.24 -10.89 2.81
CA TYR A 142 -7.46 -10.11 2.95
C TYR A 142 -8.29 -10.07 1.65
N VAL A 143 -7.64 -9.96 0.49
CA VAL A 143 -8.33 -10.07 -0.81
C VAL A 143 -8.94 -11.47 -0.97
N HIS A 144 -8.21 -12.52 -0.60
CA HIS A 144 -8.72 -13.89 -0.59
C HIS A 144 -9.94 -14.04 0.33
N TYR A 145 -9.88 -13.51 1.55
CA TYR A 145 -10.99 -13.44 2.50
C TYR A 145 -12.23 -12.77 1.89
N LEU A 146 -12.08 -11.61 1.23
CA LEU A 146 -13.20 -10.92 0.58
C LEU A 146 -13.80 -11.78 -0.54
N LYS A 147 -12.96 -12.34 -1.41
CA LYS A 147 -13.41 -13.17 -2.55
C LYS A 147 -14.11 -14.45 -2.13
N THR A 148 -13.74 -15.02 -0.98
CA THR A 148 -14.34 -16.27 -0.47
C THR A 148 -15.59 -16.04 0.37
N THR A 149 -15.61 -15.00 1.22
CA THR A 149 -16.74 -14.74 2.14
C THR A 149 -17.90 -13.98 1.48
N ALA A 150 -17.63 -13.20 0.43
CA ALA A 150 -18.65 -12.47 -0.32
C ALA A 150 -18.37 -12.51 -1.85
N PRO A 151 -18.40 -13.71 -2.47
CA PRO A 151 -17.99 -13.91 -3.85
C PRO A 151 -18.82 -13.11 -4.86
N HIS A 152 -20.13 -12.95 -4.63
CA HIS A 152 -21.01 -12.13 -5.48
C HIS A 152 -20.55 -10.68 -5.61
N THR A 153 -19.87 -10.17 -4.59
CA THR A 153 -19.41 -8.78 -4.53
C THR A 153 -17.98 -8.64 -5.05
N TYR A 154 -17.10 -9.60 -4.75
CA TYR A 154 -15.65 -9.43 -4.91
C TYR A 154 -14.96 -10.40 -5.87
N LYS A 155 -15.54 -11.57 -6.19
CA LYS A 155 -14.85 -12.67 -6.90
C LYS A 155 -14.20 -12.20 -8.22
N ALA A 156 -14.98 -11.52 -9.04
CA ALA A 156 -14.57 -11.02 -10.35
C ALA A 156 -13.66 -9.79 -10.27
N ARG A 157 -13.50 -9.13 -9.12
CA ARG A 157 -12.76 -7.86 -9.05
C ARG A 157 -11.26 -8.09 -9.07
N ARG A 158 -10.55 -7.24 -9.83
CA ARG A 158 -9.09 -7.16 -9.76
C ARG A 158 -8.67 -6.24 -8.62
N PHE A 159 -7.63 -6.66 -7.94
CA PHE A 159 -7.00 -5.90 -6.86
C PHE A 159 -5.54 -5.64 -7.21
N ILE A 160 -5.00 -4.58 -6.62
CA ILE A 160 -3.58 -4.24 -6.71
C ILE A 160 -3.07 -3.80 -5.34
N ALA A 161 -1.81 -4.13 -5.07
CA ALA A 161 -1.10 -3.71 -3.86
C ALA A 161 0.14 -2.87 -4.22
N GLY A 162 0.33 -1.74 -3.51
CA GLY A 162 1.47 -0.86 -3.76
C GLY A 162 1.50 0.41 -2.93
N PHE A 163 2.44 1.28 -3.24
CA PHE A 163 2.73 2.50 -2.49
C PHE A 163 2.67 3.71 -3.42
N HIS A 164 2.25 4.85 -2.90
CA HIS A 164 2.54 6.12 -3.57
C HIS A 164 4.03 6.43 -3.48
N ALA A 165 4.65 6.76 -4.61
CA ALA A 165 6.06 7.17 -4.65
C ALA A 165 6.34 8.36 -3.72
N LEU A 166 5.44 9.36 -3.71
CA LEU A 166 5.47 10.50 -2.79
C LEU A 166 4.25 10.45 -1.86
N PRO A 167 4.39 10.04 -0.59
CA PRO A 167 3.25 9.87 0.30
C PRO A 167 2.60 11.21 0.68
N SER A 168 1.28 11.22 0.83
CA SER A 168 0.55 12.41 1.29
C SER A 168 0.60 12.58 2.81
N LEU A 169 0.50 11.46 3.54
CA LEU A 169 0.45 11.40 4.99
C LEU A 169 1.64 10.60 5.53
N PRO A 170 2.18 10.97 6.70
CA PRO A 170 3.12 10.12 7.41
C PRO A 170 2.35 8.94 8.01
N MET A 171 2.68 7.80 7.45
CA MET A 171 3.10 6.52 8.03
C MET A 171 3.31 5.64 6.79
N LEU A 172 4.28 4.72 6.73
CA LEU A 172 4.41 3.83 5.58
C LEU A 172 3.11 3.01 5.42
N HIS A 173 2.41 3.11 4.29
CA HIS A 173 1.17 2.36 4.08
C HIS A 173 1.16 1.72 2.70
N LEU A 174 0.99 0.39 2.69
CA LEU A 174 0.69 -0.38 1.51
C LEU A 174 -0.80 -0.21 1.21
N HIS A 175 -1.12 0.39 0.07
CA HIS A 175 -2.46 0.43 -0.45
C HIS A 175 -2.83 -0.95 -0.98
N VAL A 176 -3.99 -1.47 -0.58
CA VAL A 176 -4.63 -2.64 -1.20
C VAL A 176 -6.00 -2.18 -1.69
N LEU A 177 -6.19 -2.11 -3.00
CA LEU A 177 -7.40 -1.54 -3.58
C LEU A 177 -7.91 -2.32 -4.79
N SER A 178 -9.22 -2.29 -4.99
CA SER A 178 -9.83 -2.75 -6.23
C SER A 178 -9.51 -1.80 -7.38
N MET A 179 -9.35 -2.32 -8.59
CA MET A 179 -8.85 -1.55 -9.73
C MET A 179 -9.94 -0.76 -10.50
N ASP A 180 -11.16 -0.65 -9.95
CA ASP A 180 -12.24 0.14 -10.56
C ASP A 180 -11.98 1.64 -10.52
N LEU A 181 -11.28 2.15 -9.48
CA LEU A 181 -11.08 3.58 -9.24
C LEU A 181 -12.39 4.38 -9.28
N ASP A 182 -13.52 3.76 -8.92
CA ASP A 182 -14.83 4.39 -8.89
C ASP A 182 -15.27 4.59 -7.44
N SER A 183 -15.11 5.82 -6.95
CA SER A 183 -15.52 6.20 -5.60
C SER A 183 -15.91 7.67 -5.53
N PRO A 184 -16.91 8.05 -4.71
CA PRO A 184 -17.21 9.45 -4.40
C PRO A 184 -16.02 10.22 -3.79
N CYS A 185 -15.05 9.54 -3.17
CA CYS A 185 -13.85 10.21 -2.62
C CYS A 185 -12.73 10.44 -3.64
N LEU A 186 -12.84 9.87 -4.85
CA LEU A 186 -11.98 10.24 -5.97
C LEU A 186 -12.54 11.54 -6.58
N LYS A 187 -11.92 12.67 -6.23
CA LYS A 187 -12.44 14.04 -6.47
C LYS A 187 -11.57 14.91 -7.36
N SER A 188 -10.30 14.55 -7.56
CA SER A 188 -9.35 15.38 -8.28
C SER A 188 -8.52 14.55 -9.26
N LYS A 189 -7.97 15.25 -10.26
CA LYS A 189 -6.98 14.69 -11.20
C LYS A 189 -5.81 14.04 -10.48
N LYS A 190 -5.34 14.70 -9.43
CA LYS A 190 -4.27 14.20 -8.57
C LYS A 190 -4.64 12.88 -7.88
N HIS A 191 -5.87 12.75 -7.37
CA HIS A 191 -6.33 11.47 -6.79
C HIS A 191 -6.35 10.36 -7.85
N TYR A 192 -6.79 10.65 -9.07
CA TYR A 192 -6.81 9.65 -10.13
C TYR A 192 -5.39 9.23 -10.54
N ASN A 193 -4.57 10.21 -10.94
CA ASN A 193 -3.22 9.97 -11.46
C ASN A 193 -2.30 9.31 -10.43
N SER A 194 -2.51 9.50 -9.12
CA SER A 194 -1.70 8.86 -8.10
C SER A 194 -1.85 7.33 -8.07
N PHE A 195 -2.97 6.78 -8.58
CA PHE A 195 -3.19 5.33 -8.72
C PHE A 195 -3.13 4.86 -10.18
N ALA A 196 -3.45 5.72 -11.15
CA ALA A 196 -3.54 5.37 -12.57
C ALA A 196 -2.24 5.61 -13.37
N THR A 197 -1.12 5.90 -12.71
CA THR A 197 0.18 6.13 -13.35
C THR A 197 1.31 5.42 -12.60
N PHE A 198 2.53 5.47 -13.12
CA PHE A 198 3.73 4.96 -12.42
C PHE A 198 4.10 5.72 -11.14
N PHE A 199 3.32 6.73 -10.74
CA PHE A 199 3.36 7.26 -9.39
C PHE A 199 2.95 6.22 -8.33
N PHE A 200 2.09 5.27 -8.71
CA PHE A 200 1.80 4.08 -7.93
C PHE A 200 2.86 3.00 -8.19
N LEU A 201 3.66 2.71 -7.16
CA LEU A 201 4.72 1.72 -7.21
C LEU A 201 4.18 0.41 -6.64
N THR A 202 4.09 -0.63 -7.47
CA THR A 202 3.64 -1.95 -6.99
C THR A 202 4.55 -2.48 -5.89
N SER A 203 3.99 -3.22 -4.94
CA SER A 203 4.74 -3.77 -3.81
C SER A 203 5.94 -4.60 -4.27
N ALA A 204 5.75 -5.44 -5.29
CA ALA A 204 6.83 -6.23 -5.90
C ALA A 204 8.00 -5.37 -6.41
N ARG A 205 7.72 -4.23 -7.06
CA ARG A 205 8.77 -3.32 -7.55
C ARG A 205 9.53 -2.65 -6.41
N ILE A 206 8.85 -2.32 -5.31
CA ILE A 206 9.51 -1.77 -4.11
C ILE A 206 10.43 -2.79 -3.47
N VAL A 207 9.99 -4.05 -3.33
CA VAL A 207 10.83 -5.13 -2.79
C VAL A 207 12.06 -5.34 -3.66
N GLU A 208 11.90 -5.49 -4.99
CA GLU A 208 13.01 -5.69 -5.92
C GLU A 208 14.05 -4.55 -5.83
N ASP A 209 13.58 -3.30 -5.84
CA ASP A 209 14.41 -2.10 -5.72
C ASP A 209 15.16 -2.06 -4.37
N LEU A 210 14.46 -2.37 -3.27
CA LEU A 210 15.02 -2.38 -1.93
C LEU A 210 16.05 -3.50 -1.73
N GLU A 211 15.81 -4.69 -2.27
CA GLU A 211 16.75 -5.82 -2.20
C GLU A 211 18.03 -5.56 -2.99
N ARG A 212 17.88 -4.95 -4.17
CA ARG A 212 18.97 -4.60 -5.09
C ARG A 212 19.82 -3.45 -4.56
N HIS A 213 19.20 -2.39 -4.07
CA HIS A 213 19.90 -1.13 -3.75
C HIS A 213 20.05 -0.88 -2.25
N GLY A 214 19.40 -1.67 -1.39
CA GLY A 214 19.42 -1.52 0.06
C GLY A 214 18.62 -0.33 0.61
N ARG A 215 17.99 0.44 -0.29
CA ARG A 215 17.08 1.57 -0.05
C ARG A 215 16.13 1.69 -1.25
N VAL A 216 15.02 2.41 -1.09
CA VAL A 216 14.13 2.72 -2.22
C VAL A 216 14.71 3.85 -3.08
N THR A 217 14.95 3.57 -4.35
CA THR A 217 15.46 4.50 -5.37
C THR A 217 14.35 4.99 -6.32
N LEU A 218 13.26 4.23 -6.45
CA LEU A 218 12.14 4.55 -7.35
C LEU A 218 11.41 5.86 -7.03
N ASN A 219 11.56 6.38 -5.81
CA ASN A 219 10.92 7.60 -5.34
C ASN A 219 11.84 8.84 -5.32
N GLN A 220 13.02 8.77 -5.95
CA GLN A 220 14.03 9.82 -5.82
C GLN A 220 13.88 10.97 -6.85
N ASP A 221 13.36 10.71 -8.05
CA ASP A 221 13.07 11.74 -9.06
C ASP A 221 11.76 12.48 -8.76
N VAL A 222 11.80 13.34 -7.74
CA VAL A 222 10.62 14.06 -7.21
C VAL A 222 9.98 14.95 -8.29
N ALA A 223 10.77 15.56 -9.17
CA ALA A 223 10.27 16.44 -10.22
C ALA A 223 9.40 15.66 -11.21
N ARG A 224 9.91 14.54 -11.72
CA ARG A 224 9.15 13.66 -12.62
C ARG A 224 7.92 13.06 -11.94
N LEU A 225 8.03 12.66 -10.68
CA LEU A 225 6.89 12.11 -9.93
C LEU A 225 5.77 13.14 -9.75
N ARG A 226 6.11 14.41 -9.49
CA ARG A 226 5.12 15.49 -9.43
C ARG A 226 4.48 15.78 -10.79
N GLN A 227 5.25 15.67 -11.88
CA GLN A 227 4.69 15.76 -13.24
C GLN A 227 3.68 14.63 -13.49
N MET A 228 3.93 13.41 -13.00
CA MET A 228 2.99 12.30 -13.16
C MET A 228 1.63 12.54 -12.48
N GLU A 229 1.60 13.19 -11.32
CA GLU A 229 0.34 13.59 -10.67
C GLU A 229 -0.36 14.74 -11.41
N ALA A 230 0.42 15.64 -12.03
CA ALA A 230 -0.07 16.88 -12.65
C ALA A 230 -0.49 16.73 -14.13
N GLN A 231 0.02 15.72 -14.83
CA GLN A 231 -0.27 15.48 -16.25
C GLN A 231 -1.77 15.26 -16.51
N ASP A 232 -2.17 15.34 -17.78
CA ASP A 232 -3.55 15.06 -18.18
C ASP A 232 -3.94 13.61 -17.90
N MET A 233 -5.17 13.42 -17.44
CA MET A 233 -5.66 12.09 -17.11
C MET A 233 -5.87 11.28 -18.39
N LYS A 234 -5.50 10.01 -18.33
CA LYS A 234 -5.78 9.02 -19.36
C LYS A 234 -6.39 7.79 -18.71
N CYS A 235 -7.34 7.16 -19.37
CA CYS A 235 -7.90 5.90 -18.90
C CYS A 235 -6.76 4.89 -18.67
N LEU A 236 -6.70 4.34 -17.46
CA LEU A 236 -5.74 3.30 -17.07
C LEU A 236 -5.71 2.11 -18.05
N TRP A 237 -6.84 1.85 -18.71
CA TRP A 237 -7.03 0.66 -19.52
C TRP A 237 -6.82 0.90 -21.02
N CYS A 238 -7.51 1.87 -21.60
CA CYS A 238 -7.45 2.13 -23.05
C CYS A 238 -6.61 3.34 -23.44
N GLY A 239 -6.11 4.12 -22.48
CA GLY A 239 -5.29 5.31 -22.75
C GLY A 239 -6.06 6.53 -23.25
N THR A 240 -7.38 6.47 -23.43
CA THR A 240 -8.22 7.61 -23.84
C THR A 240 -8.04 8.79 -22.88
N ALA A 241 -7.90 10.00 -23.41
CA ALA A 241 -7.78 11.22 -22.61
C ALA A 241 -9.08 11.53 -21.85
N LEU A 242 -8.96 11.98 -20.61
CA LEU A 242 -10.08 12.22 -19.70
C LEU A 242 -10.02 13.67 -19.19
N ALA A 243 -11.01 14.48 -19.57
CA ALA A 243 -10.98 15.93 -19.28
C ALA A 243 -11.04 16.25 -17.78
N ASN A 244 -11.82 15.48 -17.01
CA ASN A 244 -12.01 15.67 -15.58
C ASN A 244 -12.52 14.38 -14.92
N VAL A 245 -12.63 14.37 -13.60
CA VAL A 245 -13.06 13.20 -12.82
C VAL A 245 -14.48 12.72 -13.18
N PRO A 246 -15.50 13.59 -13.36
CA PRO A 246 -16.80 13.17 -13.88
C PRO A 246 -16.72 12.44 -15.23
N ALA A 247 -15.96 12.97 -16.19
CA ALA A 247 -15.75 12.33 -17.49
C ALA A 247 -15.03 10.98 -17.35
N MET A 248 -14.05 10.88 -16.43
CA MET A 248 -13.39 9.62 -16.09
C MET A 248 -14.38 8.57 -15.59
N LYS A 249 -15.25 8.94 -14.63
CA LYS A 249 -16.26 8.02 -14.06
C LYS A 249 -17.24 7.52 -15.10
N SER A 250 -17.73 8.42 -15.96
CA SER A 250 -18.61 8.04 -17.08
C SER A 250 -17.89 7.11 -18.07
N HIS A 251 -16.61 7.38 -18.36
CA HIS A 251 -15.83 6.57 -19.28
C HIS A 251 -15.60 5.14 -18.76
N ILE A 252 -15.18 4.96 -17.51
CA ILE A 252 -14.86 3.62 -16.98
C ILE A 252 -16.07 2.68 -16.96
N GLN A 253 -17.30 3.20 -16.86
CA GLN A 253 -18.52 2.39 -16.91
C GLN A 253 -18.81 1.78 -18.30
N SER A 254 -18.26 2.37 -19.37
CA SER A 254 -18.51 1.96 -20.76
C SER A 254 -17.24 1.63 -21.54
N CYS A 255 -16.08 1.66 -20.88
CA CYS A 255 -14.79 1.43 -21.51
C CYS A 255 -14.64 -0.05 -21.90
N PRO A 256 -14.51 -0.38 -23.20
CA PRO A 256 -14.48 -1.78 -23.67
C PRO A 256 -13.19 -2.51 -23.30
N GLN A 257 -12.15 -1.77 -22.88
CA GLN A 257 -10.89 -2.34 -22.40
C GLN A 257 -10.82 -2.34 -20.87
N ASN A 258 -11.88 -1.94 -20.16
CA ASN A 258 -11.86 -1.89 -18.70
C ASN A 258 -11.66 -3.29 -18.13
N LYS A 259 -10.53 -3.51 -17.48
CA LYS A 259 -10.18 -4.79 -16.85
C LYS A 259 -10.39 -4.77 -15.33
N ALA A 260 -11.05 -3.76 -14.74
CA ALA A 260 -11.26 -3.72 -13.29
C ALA A 260 -12.03 -4.94 -12.74
N VAL A 261 -12.83 -5.57 -13.61
CA VAL A 261 -13.56 -6.81 -13.36
C VAL A 261 -13.14 -7.83 -14.41
N GLU A 262 -12.83 -9.04 -13.97
CA GLU A 262 -12.54 -10.20 -14.81
C GLU A 262 -13.84 -10.79 -15.34
N GLU A 263 -13.83 -11.20 -16.61
CA GLU A 263 -14.89 -12.05 -17.15
C GLU A 263 -14.78 -13.41 -16.45
N LEU A 264 -15.75 -13.72 -15.58
CA LEU A 264 -15.83 -15.03 -14.97
C LEU A 264 -16.40 -16.01 -16.00
N PRO A 265 -15.77 -17.19 -16.20
CA PRO A 265 -16.32 -18.24 -17.05
C PRO A 265 -17.64 -18.79 -16.51
#